data_AF-K3XC85-F1
#
_entry.id   AF-K3XC85-F1
#
_cell.length_a   1.000
_cell.length_b   1.000
_cell.length_c   1.000
_cell.angle_alpha   90.00
_cell.angle_beta   90.00
_cell.angle_gamma   90.00
#
_symmetry.space_group_name_H-M   'P 1'
#
loop_
_entity.id
_entity.type
_entity.pdbx_description
1 polymer ?
#
loop_
_entity_poly.entity_id
_entity_poly.type
_entity_poly.pdbx_seq_one_letter_code
_entity_poly.pdbx_strand_id
1 'polypeptide(L)'
;MQEVRRQLDQLFAAHAVFAILSGVFCFFTPHSLLSPVLGDANNTHFAHEFVRLYGALTLAQGWLVWRTRLVSDALIRRTFCQAYCICFSLQALALVRAQLSAPENHSSLHWLNILVLGGLGGAYGYFLVFKTIKAFELPGAQSKGLL
;
A
#
# COMPACT_ATOMS: atom_id res chain seq x y z
N MET A 1 -5.33 -24.07 -1.44
CA MET A 1 -5.10 -23.14 -2.58
C MET A 1 -6.18 -22.08 -2.68
N GLN A 2 -7.47 -22.43 -2.79
CA GLN A 2 -8.56 -21.45 -2.88
C GLN A 2 -8.66 -20.50 -1.68
N GLU A 3 -8.40 -21.00 -0.46
CA GLU A 3 -8.45 -20.17 0.76
C GLU A 3 -7.37 -19.08 0.79
N VAL A 4 -6.14 -19.38 0.36
CA VAL A 4 -5.06 -18.37 0.28
C VAL A 4 -5.39 -17.29 -0.74
N ARG A 5 -6.00 -17.67 -1.86
CA ARG A 5 -6.49 -16.72 -2.86
C ARG A 5 -7.56 -15.80 -2.27
N ARG A 6 -8.54 -16.36 -1.55
CA ARG A 6 -9.61 -15.60 -0.89
C ARG A 6 -9.05 -14.60 0.12
N GLN A 7 -8.10 -15.02 0.95
CA GLN A 7 -7.42 -14.15 1.93
C GLN A 7 -6.67 -13.01 1.24
N LEU A 8 -5.96 -13.31 0.14
CA LEU A 8 -5.25 -12.29 -0.63
C LEU A 8 -6.21 -11.31 -1.32
N ASP A 9 -7.32 -11.81 -1.87
CA ASP A 9 -8.36 -10.97 -2.48
C ASP A 9 -9.05 -10.07 -1.45
N GLN A 10 -9.21 -10.53 -0.20
CA GLN A 10 -9.71 -9.71 0.91
C GLN A 10 -8.70 -8.62 1.30
N LEU A 11 -7.40 -8.96 1.37
CA LEU A 11 -6.35 -7.97 1.65
C LEU A 11 -6.30 -6.90 0.54
N PHE A 12 -6.36 -7.32 -0.72
CA PHE A 12 -6.45 -6.39 -1.85
C PHE A 12 -7.74 -5.55 -1.82
N ALA A 13 -8.89 -6.14 -1.49
CA ALA A 13 -10.14 -5.39 -1.38
C ALA A 13 -10.06 -4.32 -0.28
N ALA A 14 -9.57 -4.69 0.91
CA ALA A 14 -9.42 -3.77 2.02
C ALA A 14 -8.45 -2.63 1.65
N HIS A 15 -7.26 -2.96 1.15
CA HIS A 15 -6.29 -1.95 0.72
C HIS A 15 -6.88 -1.03 -0.35
N ALA A 16 -7.53 -1.57 -1.38
CA ALA A 16 -8.15 -0.76 -2.43
C ALA A 16 -9.20 0.22 -1.88
N VAL A 17 -10.08 -0.24 -0.97
CA VAL A 17 -11.09 0.63 -0.35
C VAL A 17 -10.42 1.74 0.47
N PHE A 18 -9.46 1.39 1.33
CA PHE A 18 -8.75 2.39 2.13
C PHE A 18 -8.00 3.39 1.25
N ALA A 19 -7.32 2.93 0.20
CA ALA A 19 -6.58 3.79 -0.73
C ALA A 19 -7.50 4.71 -1.54
N ILE A 20 -8.67 4.23 -1.97
CA ILE A 20 -9.64 5.07 -2.68
C ILE A 20 -10.18 6.13 -1.72
N LEU A 21 -10.62 5.77 -0.51
CA LEU A 21 -11.17 6.71 0.45
C LEU A 21 -10.14 7.75 0.90
N SER A 22 -8.93 7.31 1.27
CA SER A 22 -7.85 8.21 1.69
C SER A 22 -7.34 9.06 0.52
N GLY A 23 -7.27 8.51 -0.68
CA GLY A 23 -6.88 9.24 -1.89
C GLY A 23 -7.88 10.33 -2.28
N VAL A 24 -9.19 10.04 -2.24
CA VAL A 24 -10.25 11.04 -2.46
C VAL A 24 -10.12 12.13 -1.41
N PHE A 25 -10.00 11.73 -0.13
CA PHE A 25 -9.84 12.69 0.95
C PHE A 25 -8.62 13.59 0.72
N CYS A 26 -7.42 13.04 0.55
CA CYS A 26 -6.20 13.82 0.35
C CYS A 26 -6.24 14.72 -0.90
N PHE A 27 -6.89 14.28 -1.99
CA PHE A 27 -6.97 15.08 -3.21
C PHE A 27 -7.94 16.27 -3.09
N PHE A 28 -9.10 16.04 -2.48
CA PHE A 28 -10.16 17.06 -2.38
C PHE A 28 -10.08 17.90 -1.11
N THR A 29 -9.24 17.56 -0.13
CA THR A 29 -9.18 18.30 1.13
C THR A 29 -8.76 19.77 0.88
N PRO A 30 -9.55 20.75 1.36
CA PRO A 30 -9.19 22.16 1.29
C PRO A 30 -8.06 22.51 2.26
N HIS A 31 -7.28 23.54 1.92
CA HIS A 31 -6.10 23.99 2.68
C HIS A 31 -6.41 24.28 4.16
N SER A 32 -7.62 24.74 4.45
CA SER A 32 -8.11 25.08 5.80
C SER A 32 -8.22 23.90 6.77
N LEU A 33 -8.38 22.66 6.28
CA LEU A 33 -8.43 21.47 7.13
C LEU A 33 -7.04 20.87 7.38
N LEU A 34 -6.09 21.15 6.48
CA LEU A 34 -4.73 20.63 6.53
C LEU A 34 -3.76 21.57 7.25
N SER A 35 -4.04 22.87 7.31
CA SER A 35 -3.20 23.85 8.02
C SER A 35 -2.94 23.53 9.52
N PRO A 36 -3.91 23.08 10.35
CA PRO A 36 -3.60 22.72 11.73
C PRO A 36 -2.79 21.42 11.86
N VAL A 37 -2.80 20.56 10.84
CA VAL A 37 -2.06 19.28 10.81
C VAL A 37 -0.65 19.45 10.25
N LEU A 38 -0.46 20.40 9.32
CA LEU A 38 0.81 20.66 8.63
C LEU A 38 1.71 21.70 9.33
N GLY A 39 1.20 22.44 10.32
CA GLY A 39 1.96 23.47 11.05
C GLY A 39 2.06 24.82 10.32
N ASP A 40 2.57 25.84 11.01
CA ASP A 40 2.42 27.25 10.61
C ASP A 40 3.32 27.73 9.45
N ALA A 41 2.88 28.84 8.86
CA ALA A 41 3.06 29.38 7.52
C ALA A 41 4.51 29.60 7.01
N ASN A 42 4.90 28.81 6.00
CA ASN A 42 5.64 29.26 4.79
C ASN A 42 5.85 28.11 3.79
N ASN A 43 5.87 26.85 4.26
CA ASN A 43 5.98 25.65 3.42
C ASN A 43 4.64 24.94 3.16
N THR A 44 3.53 25.48 3.69
CA THR A 44 2.21 24.82 3.69
C THR A 44 1.57 24.76 2.31
N HIS A 45 1.88 25.67 1.38
CA HIS A 45 1.35 25.62 0.02
C HIS A 45 1.94 24.44 -0.77
N PHE A 46 3.28 24.32 -0.80
CA PHE A 46 3.94 23.18 -1.45
C PHE A 46 3.58 21.86 -0.79
N ALA A 47 3.56 21.81 0.55
CA ALA A 47 3.15 20.61 1.27
C ALA A 47 1.73 20.17 0.90
N HIS A 48 0.79 21.12 0.76
CA HIS A 48 -0.58 20.83 0.34
C HIS A 48 -0.66 20.28 -1.10
N GLU A 49 0.09 20.85 -2.03
CA GLU A 49 0.16 20.32 -3.40
C GLU A 49 0.80 18.92 -3.45
N PHE A 50 1.83 18.65 -2.63
CA PHE A 50 2.36 17.30 -2.47
C PHE A 50 1.30 16.33 -1.93
N VAL A 51 0.49 16.73 -0.94
CA VAL A 51 -0.61 15.90 -0.43
C VAL A 51 -1.62 15.56 -1.54
N ARG A 52 -1.95 16.51 -2.41
CA ARG A 52 -2.83 16.25 -3.57
C ARG A 52 -2.22 15.28 -4.56
N LEU A 53 -0.95 15.45 -4.91
CA LEU A 53 -0.23 14.53 -5.80
C LEU A 53 -0.16 13.12 -5.23
N TYR A 54 0.17 12.98 -3.94
CA TYR A 54 0.12 11.70 -3.24
C TYR A 54 -1.30 11.14 -3.18
N GLY A 55 -2.33 11.98 -3.00
CA GLY A 55 -3.74 11.58 -3.06
C GLY A 55 -4.12 10.98 -4.42
N ALA A 56 -3.74 11.65 -5.52
CA ALA A 56 -3.97 11.17 -6.88
C ALA A 56 -3.26 9.83 -7.18
N LEU A 57 -2.01 9.70 -6.75
CA LEU A 57 -1.27 8.43 -6.86
C LEU A 57 -1.94 7.32 -6.03
N THR A 58 -2.37 7.64 -4.81
CA THR A 58 -3.06 6.69 -3.92
C THR A 58 -4.38 6.22 -4.53
N LEU A 59 -5.15 7.11 -5.17
CA LEU A 59 -6.36 6.77 -5.91
C LEU A 59 -6.07 5.80 -7.06
N ALA A 60 -5.05 6.11 -7.87
CA ALA A 60 -4.65 5.26 -8.98
C ALA A 60 -4.20 3.88 -8.49
N GLN A 61 -3.44 3.82 -7.40
CA GLN A 61 -3.05 2.56 -6.75
C GLN A 61 -4.26 1.78 -6.26
N GLY A 62 -5.21 2.42 -5.57
CA GLY A 62 -6.44 1.77 -5.10
C GLY A 62 -7.25 1.16 -6.24
N TRP A 63 -7.38 1.88 -7.35
CA TRP A 63 -8.02 1.36 -8.57
C TRP A 63 -7.26 0.15 -9.16
N LEU A 64 -5.94 0.23 -9.28
CA LEU A 64 -5.12 -0.87 -9.78
C LEU A 64 -5.28 -2.13 -8.92
N VAL A 65 -5.19 -2.01 -7.59
CA VAL A 65 -5.40 -3.14 -6.66
C VAL A 65 -6.78 -3.73 -6.84
N TRP A 66 -7.81 -2.89 -6.96
CA TRP A 66 -9.18 -3.34 -7.16
C TRP A 66 -9.32 -4.18 -8.43
N ARG A 67 -8.72 -3.73 -9.54
CA ARG A 67 -8.76 -4.44 -10.82
C ARG A 67 -7.94 -5.73 -10.80
N THR A 68 -6.81 -5.77 -10.10
CA THR A 68 -5.97 -6.98 -9.97
C THR A 68 -6.71 -8.16 -9.33
N ARG A 69 -7.77 -7.91 -8.54
CA ARG A 69 -8.62 -8.98 -8.00
C ARG A 69 -9.34 -9.78 -9.08
N LEU A 70 -9.63 -9.18 -10.24
CA LEU A 70 -10.26 -9.86 -11.38
C LEU A 70 -9.26 -10.70 -12.19
N VAL A 71 -7.97 -10.38 -12.07
CA VAL A 71 -6.90 -11.11 -12.75
C VAL A 71 -6.62 -12.41 -11.99
N SER A 72 -6.65 -13.54 -12.67
CA SER A 72 -6.38 -14.86 -12.06
C SER A 72 -4.91 -15.28 -12.15
N ASP A 73 -4.07 -14.49 -12.80
CA ASP A 73 -2.64 -14.74 -12.93
C ASP A 73 -1.90 -14.54 -11.59
N ALA A 74 -1.25 -15.61 -11.13
CA ALA A 74 -0.45 -15.61 -9.90
C ALA A 74 0.82 -14.75 -10.02
N LEU A 75 1.45 -14.67 -11.19
CA LEU A 75 2.64 -13.87 -11.40
C LEU A 75 2.31 -12.40 -11.18
N ILE A 76 1.23 -11.91 -11.81
CA ILE A 76 0.77 -10.53 -11.65
C ILE A 76 0.49 -10.24 -10.17
N ARG A 77 -0.30 -11.09 -9.50
CA ARG A 77 -0.63 -10.93 -8.08
C ARG A 77 0.61 -10.90 -7.19
N ARG A 78 1.60 -11.74 -7.47
CA ARG A 78 2.88 -11.78 -6.76
C ARG A 78 3.68 -10.51 -6.98
N THR A 79 3.76 -10.00 -8.20
CA THR A 79 4.44 -8.73 -8.50
C THR A 79 3.81 -7.57 -7.74
N PHE A 80 2.48 -7.49 -7.69
CA PHE A 80 1.79 -6.48 -6.88
C PHE A 80 2.12 -6.62 -5.39
N CYS A 81 2.13 -7.83 -4.84
CA CYS A 81 2.52 -8.05 -3.45
C CYS A 81 3.96 -7.61 -3.18
N GLN A 82 4.91 -7.92 -4.09
CA GLN A 82 6.31 -7.49 -3.99
C GLN A 82 6.43 -5.97 -4.02
N ALA A 83 5.76 -5.33 -4.99
CA ALA A 83 5.76 -3.88 -5.12
C ALA A 83 5.22 -3.20 -3.85
N TYR A 84 4.10 -3.66 -3.31
CA TYR A 84 3.53 -3.09 -2.08
C TYR A 84 4.37 -3.39 -0.83
N CYS A 85 4.92 -4.59 -0.72
CA CYS A 85 5.84 -4.93 0.38
C CYS A 85 7.03 -3.96 0.41
N ILE A 86 7.68 -3.75 -0.74
CA ILE A 86 8.82 -2.84 -0.87
C ILE A 86 8.38 -1.40 -0.61
N CYS A 87 7.32 -0.95 -1.27
CA CYS A 87 6.84 0.42 -1.17
C CYS A 87 6.47 0.80 0.26
N PHE A 88 5.69 -0.02 0.97
CA PHE A 88 5.29 0.28 2.35
C PHE A 88 6.45 0.18 3.34
N SER A 89 7.37 -0.76 3.13
CA SER A 89 8.58 -0.85 3.96
C SER A 89 9.48 0.38 3.81
N LEU A 90 9.65 0.85 2.57
CA LEU A 90 10.42 2.08 2.30
C LEU A 90 9.74 3.33 2.86
N GLN A 91 8.41 3.43 2.75
CA GLN A 91 7.65 4.54 3.36
C GLN A 91 7.77 4.53 4.88
N ALA A 92 7.65 3.37 5.53
CA ALA A 92 7.84 3.25 6.97
C ALA A 92 9.28 3.65 7.39
N LEU A 93 10.30 3.18 6.66
CA LEU A 93 11.70 3.55 6.92
C LEU A 93 11.95 5.05 6.75
N ALA A 94 11.36 5.67 5.73
CA ALA A 94 11.47 7.11 5.51
C ALA A 94 10.86 7.91 6.66
N LEU A 95 9.71 7.49 7.19
CA LEU A 95 9.08 8.13 8.35
C LEU A 95 9.87 7.91 9.65
N VAL A 96 10.44 6.72 9.86
CA VAL A 96 11.34 6.46 10.99
C VAL A 96 12.56 7.38 10.91
N ARG A 97 13.20 7.48 9.73
CA ARG A 97 14.32 8.40 9.52
C ARG A 97 13.94 9.84 9.80
N ALA A 98 12.75 10.28 9.37
CA ALA A 98 12.24 11.62 9.64
C ALA A 98 12.09 11.89 11.15
N GLN A 99 11.54 10.94 11.91
CA GLN A 99 11.41 11.05 13.37
C GLN A 99 12.77 11.08 14.09
N LEU A 100 13.76 10.33 13.60
CA LEU A 100 15.12 10.34 14.19
C LEU A 100 15.92 11.60 13.86
N SER A 101 15.65 12.23 12.71
CA SER A 101 16.41 13.39 12.22
C SER A 101 15.85 14.72 12.72
N ALA A 102 14.59 14.76 13.16
CA ALA A 102 13.92 15.96 13.68
C ALA A 102 13.15 15.65 14.98
N PRO A 103 13.86 15.37 16.09
CA PRO A 103 13.25 14.91 17.34
C PRO A 103 12.43 16.00 18.07
N GLU A 104 12.60 17.28 17.72
CA GLU A 104 11.79 18.35 18.31
C GLU A 104 10.32 18.37 17.84
N ASN A 105 9.97 17.65 16.76
CA ASN A 105 8.62 17.57 16.19
C ASN A 105 8.09 16.13 16.18
N HIS A 106 8.13 15.46 17.33
CA HIS A 106 7.52 14.14 17.50
C HIS A 106 5.99 14.20 17.48
N SER A 107 5.40 14.19 16.27
CA SER A 107 3.96 14.00 16.12
C SER A 107 3.57 12.53 16.29
N SER A 108 2.65 12.25 17.21
CA SER A 108 2.09 10.91 17.44
C SER A 108 1.44 10.31 16.19
N LEU A 109 0.97 11.14 15.25
CA LEU A 109 0.43 10.72 13.96
C LEU A 109 1.49 10.07 13.06
N HIS A 110 2.74 10.54 13.10
CA HIS A 110 3.82 9.92 12.32
C HIS A 110 4.14 8.52 12.84
N TRP A 111 4.12 8.32 14.16
CA TRP A 111 4.32 7.00 14.76
C TRP A 111 3.20 6.02 14.40
N LEU A 112 1.95 6.48 14.43
CA LEU A 112 0.82 5.67 13.97
C LEU A 112 0.98 5.28 12.49
N ASN A 113 1.36 6.22 11.63
CA ASN A 113 1.61 5.94 10.21
C ASN A 113 2.76 4.93 10.00
N ILE A 114 3.84 5.03 10.77
CA ILE A 114 4.95 4.04 10.73
C ILE A 114 4.42 2.65 11.06
N LEU A 115 3.61 2.49 12.11
CA LEU A 115 3.06 1.20 12.51
C LEU A 115 2.12 0.62 11.45
N VAL A 116 1.24 1.45 10.88
CA VAL A 116 0.30 1.02 9.83
C VAL A 116 1.04 0.60 8.56
N LEU A 117 1.99 1.42 8.09
CA LEU A 117 2.78 1.14 6.88
C LEU A 117 3.71 -0.07 7.09
N GLY A 118 4.38 -0.16 8.24
CA GLY A 118 5.20 -1.30 8.60
C GLY A 118 4.38 -2.59 8.71
N GLY A 119 3.19 -2.51 9.31
CA GLY A 119 2.24 -3.62 9.39
C GLY A 119 1.74 -4.09 8.02
N LEU A 120 1.39 -3.15 7.12
CA LEU A 120 1.00 -3.45 5.75
C LEU A 120 2.17 -4.08 4.96
N GLY A 121 3.36 -3.50 5.05
CA GLY A 121 4.58 -4.05 4.45
C GLY A 121 4.86 -5.48 4.94
N GLY A 122 4.77 -5.70 6.24
CA GLY A 122 4.90 -7.01 6.87
C GLY A 122 3.81 -8.00 6.44
N ALA A 123 2.55 -7.57 6.33
CA ALA A 123 1.45 -8.41 5.86
C ALA A 123 1.68 -8.88 4.41
N TYR A 124 2.07 -7.97 3.51
CA TYR A 124 2.42 -8.34 2.13
C TYR A 124 3.67 -9.23 2.08
N GLY A 125 4.69 -8.96 2.90
CA GLY A 125 5.87 -9.80 3.04
C GLY A 125 5.55 -11.21 3.53
N TYR A 126 4.63 -11.34 4.48
CA TYR A 126 4.16 -12.63 4.97
C TYR A 126 3.51 -13.47 3.86
N PHE A 127 2.69 -12.85 3.01
CA PHE A 127 2.11 -13.55 1.86
C PHE A 127 3.15 -13.99 0.82
N LEU A 128 4.25 -13.25 0.69
CA LEU A 128 5.34 -13.59 -0.23
C LEU A 128 6.21 -14.73 0.28
N VAL A 129 6.64 -14.67 1.55
CA VAL A 129 7.61 -15.61 2.13
C VAL A 129 6.94 -16.91 2.56
N PHE A 130 5.80 -16.83 3.26
CA PHE A 130 5.21 -18.00 3.92
C PHE A 130 4.05 -18.60 3.14
N LYS A 131 3.21 -17.78 2.52
CA LYS A 131 2.04 -18.27 1.75
C LYS A 131 2.37 -18.54 0.28
N THR A 132 3.63 -18.33 -0.14
CA THR A 132 4.17 -18.45 -1.51
C THR A 132 3.08 -18.56 -2.57
N ILE A 133 2.77 -17.44 -3.23
CA ILE A 133 1.91 -17.41 -4.40
C ILE A 133 2.61 -18.20 -5.51
N LYS A 134 2.55 -19.53 -5.44
CA LYS A 134 2.99 -20.42 -6.50
C LYS A 134 2.16 -20.06 -7.71
N ALA A 135 2.83 -19.89 -8.85
CA ALA A 135 2.16 -19.76 -10.14
C ALA A 135 1.05 -20.80 -10.16
N PHE A 136 -0.21 -20.37 -10.31
CA PHE A 136 -1.32 -21.28 -10.47
C PHE A 136 -0.99 -22.12 -11.71
N GLU A 137 -0.46 -23.32 -11.50
CA GLU A 137 -0.37 -24.28 -12.58
C GLU A 137 -1.80 -24.50 -13.06
N LEU A 138 -2.03 -24.21 -14.33
CA LEU A 138 -3.29 -24.48 -15.00
C LEU A 138 -3.68 -25.94 -14.73
N PRO A 139 -4.96 -26.24 -14.42
CA PRO A 139 -5.41 -27.62 -14.35
C PRO A 139 -5.15 -28.27 -15.72
N GLY A 140 -4.09 -29.08 -15.80
CA GLY A 140 -3.57 -29.62 -17.07
C GLY A 140 -2.05 -29.81 -17.13
N ALA A 141 -1.25 -29.15 -16.28
CA ALA A 141 0.21 -29.28 -16.30
C ALA A 141 0.75 -30.65 -15.81
N GLN A 142 -0.11 -31.54 -15.32
CA GLN A 142 0.25 -32.91 -14.89
C GLN A 142 -0.15 -34.02 -15.87
N SER A 143 -0.35 -33.72 -17.16
CA SER A 143 -0.50 -34.77 -18.17
C SER A 143 0.51 -34.58 -19.30
N LYS A 144 1.75 -35.01 -19.01
CA LYS A 144 2.55 -35.84 -19.92
C LYS A 144 3.80 -36.27 -19.16
N GLY A 145 3.67 -37.42 -18.50
CA GLY A 145 4.78 -38.36 -18.53
C GLY A 145 5.12 -38.58 -20.00
N LEU A 146 6.29 -38.12 -20.40
CA LEU A 146 6.91 -38.53 -21.64
C LEU A 146 8.09 -39.41 -21.22
N LEU A 147 7.96 -40.65 -21.69
CA LEU A 147 8.89 -41.78 -21.68
C LEU A 147 10.37 -41.40 -21.68
#